data_AF-A0ABD3XHH9-F1
#
_entry.id   AF-A0ABD3XHH9-F1
#
_cell.length_a   1.000
_cell.length_b   1.000
_cell.length_c   1.000
_cell.angle_alpha   90.00
_cell.angle_beta   90.00
_cell.angle_gamma   90.00
#
_symmetry.space_group_name_H-M   'P 1'
#
loop_
_entity.id
_entity.type
_entity.pdbx_description
1 polymer ?
#
loop_
_entity_poly.entity_id
_entity_poly.type
_entity_poly.pdbx_seq_one_letter_code
_entity_poly.pdbx_strand_id
1 'polypeptide(L)'
;MECVVSVSNQNLVAGYGMCSYDCNHDVVAVYGMCCFDCNHDVVAGYAMCSFDCNHDVVDGYDMCSFDCNHDVVAGYEMCCFDCNQNLVTGYGMCSFDCNHDVDAGYGMCSFDCNHDVVAGYGMCSFGL
;
A
#
# COMPACT_ATOMS: atom_id res chain seq x y z
N MET A 1 5.99 -22.53 -7.86
CA MET A 1 5.64 -21.68 -9.01
C MET A 1 6.25 -20.33 -8.70
N GLU A 2 7.38 -20.03 -9.35
CA GLU A 2 8.03 -18.72 -9.26
C GLU A 2 7.58 -17.92 -10.47
N CYS A 3 7.03 -16.73 -10.26
CA CYS A 3 6.82 -15.78 -11.34
C CYS A 3 7.94 -14.75 -11.22
N VAL A 4 8.71 -14.56 -12.29
CA VAL A 4 9.92 -13.72 -12.20
C VAL A 4 9.59 -12.28 -12.57
N VAL A 5 8.82 -12.05 -13.64
CA VAL A 5 8.17 -10.76 -13.97
C VAL A 5 6.98 -11.06 -14.91
N SER A 6 5.82 -10.42 -14.72
CA SER A 6 4.75 -10.39 -15.73
C SER A 6 4.43 -8.96 -16.14
N VAL A 7 4.63 -8.67 -17.43
CA VAL A 7 4.34 -7.38 -18.06
C VAL A 7 3.01 -7.45 -18.79
N SER A 8 2.07 -6.54 -18.52
CA SER A 8 0.74 -6.55 -19.14
C SER A 8 0.20 -5.15 -19.42
N ASN A 9 -0.56 -5.02 -20.51
CA ASN A 9 -1.37 -3.83 -20.82
C ASN A 9 -2.87 -4.05 -20.50
N GLN A 10 -3.16 -5.10 -19.73
CA GLN A 10 -4.50 -5.57 -19.41
C GLN A 10 -4.55 -5.97 -17.95
N ASN A 11 -5.75 -6.01 -17.38
CA ASN A 11 -5.95 -6.40 -15.99
C ASN A 11 -5.34 -7.79 -15.73
N LEU A 12 -4.65 -7.91 -14.60
CA LEU A 12 -3.97 -9.14 -14.21
C LEU A 12 -4.58 -9.68 -12.92
N VAL A 13 -4.84 -10.99 -12.88
CA VAL A 13 -5.29 -11.68 -11.67
C VAL A 13 -4.33 -12.80 -11.36
N ALA A 14 -3.75 -12.76 -10.16
CA ALA A 14 -2.84 -13.79 -9.66
C ALA A 14 -3.28 -14.30 -8.29
N GLY A 15 -3.35 -15.62 -8.15
CA GLY A 15 -3.83 -16.27 -6.93
C GLY A 15 -2.76 -16.48 -5.85
N TYR A 16 -1.60 -17.03 -6.21
CA TYR A 16 -0.54 -17.35 -5.25
C TYR A 16 0.84 -17.36 -5.93
N GLY A 17 1.85 -16.68 -5.37
CA GLY A 17 3.21 -16.78 -5.88
C GLY A 17 4.22 -15.78 -5.32
N MET A 18 5.48 -15.96 -5.70
CA MET A 18 6.48 -14.89 -5.65
C MET A 18 6.55 -14.28 -7.03
N CYS A 19 6.25 -12.98 -7.18
CA CYS A 19 5.99 -12.36 -8.48
C CYS A 19 6.43 -10.90 -8.55
N SER A 20 6.84 -10.42 -9.71
CA SER A 20 6.91 -8.99 -10.01
C SER A 20 5.94 -8.66 -11.13
N TYR A 21 5.14 -7.62 -10.94
CA TYR A 21 4.06 -7.21 -11.83
C TYR A 21 4.37 -5.83 -12.38
N ASP A 22 4.46 -5.71 -13.70
CA ASP A 22 4.57 -4.43 -14.41
C ASP A 22 3.31 -4.31 -15.27
N CYS A 23 2.39 -3.42 -14.88
CA CYS A 23 1.08 -3.35 -15.51
C CYS A 23 0.60 -1.92 -15.74
N ASN A 24 0.11 -1.66 -16.95
CA ASN A 24 -0.53 -0.37 -17.24
C ASN A 24 -1.99 -0.27 -16.73
N HIS A 25 -2.53 -1.36 -16.19
CA HIS A 25 -3.91 -1.54 -15.77
C HIS A 25 -3.97 -2.31 -14.44
N ASP A 26 -5.17 -2.61 -13.96
CA ASP A 26 -5.38 -3.11 -12.62
C ASP A 26 -4.73 -4.48 -12.35
N VAL A 27 -4.17 -4.66 -11.16
CA VAL A 27 -3.64 -5.94 -10.70
C VAL A 27 -4.36 -6.41 -9.44
N VAL A 28 -4.84 -7.65 -9.46
CA VAL A 28 -5.39 -8.32 -8.29
C VAL A 28 -4.49 -9.49 -7.91
N ALA A 29 -3.88 -9.42 -6.73
CA ALA A 29 -2.99 -10.45 -6.21
C ALA A 29 -3.42 -10.88 -4.81
N VAL A 30 -3.77 -12.16 -4.65
CA VAL A 30 -4.45 -12.58 -3.41
C VAL A 30 -3.46 -12.97 -2.31
N TYR A 31 -2.39 -13.71 -2.63
CA TYR A 31 -1.41 -14.17 -1.64
C TYR A 31 0.01 -14.27 -2.23
N GLY A 32 1.04 -13.82 -1.52
CA GLY A 32 2.40 -13.97 -2.06
C GLY A 32 3.52 -13.13 -1.45
N MET A 33 4.66 -13.13 -2.12
CA MET A 33 5.67 -12.07 -1.97
C MET A 33 5.79 -11.38 -3.31
N CYS A 34 5.28 -10.15 -3.42
CA CYS A 34 5.05 -9.55 -4.72
C CYS A 34 5.62 -8.13 -4.80
N CYS A 35 6.08 -7.74 -5.99
CA CYS A 35 6.37 -6.35 -6.30
C CYS A 35 5.40 -5.89 -7.39
N PHE A 36 4.78 -4.74 -7.22
CA PHE A 36 3.86 -4.15 -8.20
C PHE A 36 4.41 -2.81 -8.65
N ASP A 37 4.56 -2.66 -9.95
CA ASP A 37 4.80 -1.40 -10.66
C ASP A 37 3.60 -1.22 -11.59
N CYS A 38 2.64 -0.37 -11.20
CA CYS A 38 1.35 -0.28 -11.85
C CYS A 38 0.87 1.15 -12.08
N ASN A 39 0.33 1.42 -13.27
CA ASN A 39 -0.19 2.76 -13.58
C ASN A 39 -1.62 3.02 -13.06
N HIS A 40 -2.36 1.97 -12.72
CA HIS A 40 -3.73 2.05 -12.18
C HIS A 40 -3.79 1.35 -10.83
N ASP A 41 -4.83 0.55 -10.59
CA ASP A 41 -5.19 0.12 -9.26
C ASP A 41 -4.56 -1.24 -8.92
N VAL A 42 -4.08 -1.38 -7.69
CA VAL A 42 -3.62 -2.67 -7.18
C VAL A 42 -4.47 -3.08 -5.99
N VAL A 43 -5.02 -4.30 -6.07
CA VAL A 43 -5.71 -4.94 -4.97
C VAL A 43 -4.89 -6.13 -4.51
N ALA A 44 -4.32 -6.01 -3.32
CA ALA A 44 -3.59 -7.07 -2.64
C ALA A 44 -4.33 -7.53 -1.37
N GLY A 45 -4.04 -8.76 -0.96
CA GLY A 45 -4.80 -9.43 0.10
C GLY A 45 -3.97 -9.79 1.33
N TYR A 46 -2.99 -10.69 1.15
CA TYR A 46 -2.18 -11.26 2.24
C TYR A 46 -0.79 -11.65 1.73
N ALA A 47 0.17 -10.80 1.98
CA ALA A 47 1.45 -10.85 1.30
C ALA A 47 2.54 -10.04 2.02
N MET A 48 3.75 -10.18 1.52
CA MET A 48 4.82 -9.21 1.79
C MET A 48 5.14 -8.55 0.46
N CYS A 49 4.74 -7.29 0.32
CA CYS A 49 4.78 -6.63 -0.98
C CYS A 49 5.49 -5.28 -0.98
N SER A 50 5.89 -4.89 -2.18
CA SER A 50 6.24 -3.51 -2.50
C SER A 50 5.29 -3.04 -3.59
N PHE A 51 4.68 -1.88 -3.42
CA PHE A 51 3.80 -1.25 -4.39
C PHE A 51 4.42 0.06 -4.84
N ASP A 52 4.53 0.24 -6.14
CA ASP A 52 4.80 1.50 -6.84
C ASP A 52 3.62 1.71 -7.79
N CYS A 53 2.72 2.62 -7.43
CA CYS A 53 1.43 2.77 -8.11
C CYS A 53 1.05 4.23 -8.35
N ASN A 54 0.56 4.54 -9.56
CA ASN A 54 0.15 5.91 -9.89
C ASN A 54 -1.24 6.31 -9.39
N HIS A 55 -2.09 5.33 -9.05
CA HIS A 55 -3.47 5.59 -8.68
C HIS A 55 -3.76 4.98 -7.30
N ASP A 56 -4.56 3.91 -7.23
CA ASP A 56 -5.07 3.43 -5.96
C ASP A 56 -4.46 2.08 -5.56
N VAL A 57 -4.12 1.93 -4.28
CA VAL A 57 -3.75 0.63 -3.72
C VAL A 57 -4.69 0.27 -2.59
N VAL A 58 -5.25 -0.94 -2.66
CA VAL A 58 -6.04 -1.54 -1.59
C VAL A 58 -5.31 -2.78 -1.10
N ASP A 59 -4.91 -2.78 0.17
CA ASP A 59 -4.21 -3.90 0.79
C ASP A 59 -4.87 -4.34 2.10
N GLY A 60 -4.71 -5.62 2.44
CA GLY A 60 -5.51 -6.29 3.46
C GLY A 60 -4.79 -6.53 4.78
N TYR A 61 -3.72 -7.32 4.74
CA TYR A 61 -3.03 -7.90 5.89
C TYR A 61 -1.57 -8.21 5.55
N ASP A 62 -0.69 -7.24 5.78
CA ASP A 62 0.60 -7.27 5.11
C ASP A 62 1.78 -6.67 5.90
N MET A 63 2.99 -7.05 5.46
CA MET A 63 4.22 -6.30 5.73
C MET A 63 4.69 -5.73 4.40
N CYS A 64 4.38 -4.45 4.17
CA CYS A 64 4.49 -3.82 2.87
C CYS A 64 5.20 -2.48 2.88
N SER A 65 5.63 -2.08 1.69
CA SER A 65 6.03 -0.70 1.40
C SER A 65 5.20 -0.19 0.23
N PHE A 66 4.62 0.99 0.39
CA PHE A 66 3.78 1.62 -0.61
C PHE A 66 4.41 2.93 -1.05
N ASP A 67 4.52 3.12 -2.35
CA ASP A 67 4.80 4.38 -3.02
C ASP A 67 3.64 4.64 -3.98
N CYS A 68 2.79 5.59 -3.66
CA CYS A 68 1.52 5.81 -4.35
C CYS A 68 1.22 7.29 -4.62
N ASN A 69 0.76 7.58 -5.83
CA ASN A 69 0.47 8.97 -6.20
C ASN A 69 -0.93 9.47 -5.81
N HIS A 70 -1.91 8.59 -5.56
CA HIS A 70 -3.27 9.00 -5.16
C HIS A 70 -3.65 8.44 -3.80
N ASP A 71 -4.32 7.29 -3.78
CA ASP A 71 -4.99 6.82 -2.58
C ASP A 71 -4.47 5.44 -2.18
N VAL A 72 -4.22 5.26 -0.89
CA VAL A 72 -3.90 3.96 -0.33
C VAL A 72 -4.88 3.62 0.78
N VAL A 73 -5.47 2.43 0.70
CA VAL A 73 -6.34 1.88 1.73
C VAL A 73 -5.74 0.59 2.23
N ALA A 74 -5.37 0.58 3.50
CA ALA A 74 -4.57 -0.44 4.12
C ALA A 74 -5.28 -0.98 5.39
N GLY A 75 -5.30 -2.29 5.55
CA GLY A 75 -6.06 -2.97 6.62
C GLY A 75 -5.26 -3.14 7.91
N TYR A 76 -4.48 -4.23 7.97
CA TYR A 76 -3.77 -4.69 9.16
C TYR A 76 -2.27 -4.88 8.90
N GLU A 77 -1.43 -3.98 9.39
CA GLU A 77 -0.18 -3.74 8.67
C GLU A 77 1.04 -3.43 9.55
N MET A 78 2.22 -3.85 9.05
CA MET A 78 3.52 -3.35 9.50
C MET A 78 4.22 -2.74 8.28
N CYS A 79 3.92 -1.47 8.01
CA CYS A 79 4.16 -0.89 6.69
C CYS A 79 4.80 0.50 6.72
N CYS A 80 5.42 0.84 5.59
CA CYS A 80 5.86 2.19 5.28
C CYS A 80 5.04 2.69 4.09
N PHE A 81 4.51 3.90 4.18
CA PHE A 81 3.73 4.52 3.12
C PHE A 81 4.37 5.83 2.72
N ASP A 82 4.57 6.00 1.42
CA ASP A 82 4.79 7.26 0.74
C ASP A 82 3.57 7.51 -0.17
N CYS A 83 2.78 8.54 0.13
CA CYS A 83 1.56 8.81 -0.61
C CYS A 83 1.35 10.31 -0.88
N ASN A 84 0.99 10.65 -2.12
CA ASN A 84 0.80 12.05 -2.48
C ASN A 84 -0.57 12.64 -2.11
N GLN A 85 -1.64 11.84 -2.00
CA GLN A 85 -2.96 12.35 -1.61
C GLN A 85 -3.44 11.72 -0.31
N ASN A 86 -4.25 10.66 -0.39
CA ASN A 86 -4.93 10.16 0.80
C ASN A 86 -4.41 8.80 1.21
N LEU A 87 -4.32 8.60 2.52
CA LEU A 87 -3.97 7.32 3.09
C LEU A 87 -4.94 6.97 4.21
N VAL A 88 -5.55 5.80 4.13
CA VAL A 88 -6.43 5.27 5.16
C VAL A 88 -5.85 3.95 5.65
N THR A 89 -5.58 3.85 6.95
CA THR A 89 -5.07 2.62 7.57
C THR A 89 -5.91 2.17 8.75
N GLY A 90 -6.15 0.86 8.87
CA GLY A 90 -6.95 0.28 9.93
C GLY A 90 -6.20 0.07 11.24
N TYR A 91 -5.30 -0.92 11.29
CA TYR A 91 -4.58 -1.33 12.49
C TYR A 91 -3.12 -1.66 12.19
N GLY A 92 -2.14 -1.17 12.95
CA GLY A 92 -0.76 -1.53 12.63
C GLY A 92 0.39 -0.84 13.37
N MET A 93 1.60 -1.15 12.91
CA MET A 93 2.81 -0.37 13.19
C MET A 93 3.28 0.26 11.89
N CYS A 94 3.04 1.55 11.71
CA CYS A 94 3.17 2.18 10.41
C CYS A 94 4.00 3.47 10.45
N SER A 95 4.73 3.72 9.37
CA SER A 95 5.33 5.02 9.09
C SER A 95 4.67 5.61 7.86
N PHE A 96 4.31 6.89 7.95
CA PHE A 96 3.55 7.61 6.96
C PHE A 96 4.33 8.83 6.51
N ASP A 97 4.64 8.92 5.23
CA ASP A 97 5.06 10.13 4.53
C ASP A 97 3.95 10.49 3.56
N CYS A 98 3.19 11.54 3.84
CA CYS A 98 2.03 11.89 3.01
C CYS A 98 1.88 13.38 2.76
N ASN A 99 1.65 13.75 1.50
CA ASN A 99 1.51 15.16 1.15
C ASN A 99 0.16 15.78 1.52
N HIS A 100 -0.90 14.99 1.67
CA HIS A 100 -2.24 15.52 1.98
C HIS A 100 -2.82 14.91 3.25
N ASP A 101 -3.67 13.89 3.16
CA ASP A 101 -4.48 13.43 4.29
C ASP A 101 -4.13 12.01 4.73
N VAL A 102 -4.00 11.81 6.03
CA VAL A 102 -3.87 10.46 6.62
C VAL A 102 -4.93 10.21 7.68
N ASP A 103 -5.70 9.13 7.52
CA ASP A 103 -6.57 8.57 8.56
C ASP A 103 -6.00 7.23 9.03
N ALA A 104 -5.58 7.15 10.28
CA ALA A 104 -5.04 5.95 10.89
C ALA A 104 -5.88 5.54 12.10
N GLY A 105 -6.42 4.32 12.09
CA GLY A 105 -7.31 3.81 13.13
C GLY A 105 -6.61 3.50 14.45
N TYR A 106 -5.85 2.40 14.52
CA TYR A 106 -5.33 1.84 15.77
C TYR A 106 -3.87 1.38 15.65
N GLY A 107 -2.92 1.88 16.45
CA GLY A 107 -1.54 1.42 16.24
C GLY A 107 -0.40 2.15 16.92
N MET A 108 0.82 1.84 16.48
CA MET A 108 1.99 2.69 16.70
C MET A 108 2.36 3.33 15.37
N CYS A 109 2.25 4.65 15.30
CA CYS A 109 2.34 5.36 14.04
C CYS A 109 3.36 6.50 14.11
N SER A 110 4.08 6.72 13.02
CA SER A 110 4.86 7.93 12.80
C SER A 110 4.33 8.62 11.55
N PHE A 111 4.01 9.90 11.65
CA PHE A 111 3.47 10.69 10.54
C PHE A 111 4.43 11.82 10.20
N ASP A 112 4.81 11.92 8.94
CA ASP A 112 5.40 13.09 8.31
C ASP A 112 4.40 13.52 7.23
N CYS A 113 3.52 14.47 7.57
CA CYS A 113 2.43 14.84 6.67
C CYS A 113 2.25 16.35 6.57
N ASN A 114 1.99 16.83 5.36
CA ASN A 114 1.94 18.26 5.09
C ASN A 114 0.58 18.93 5.37
N HIS A 115 -0.52 18.17 5.37
CA HIS A 115 -1.87 18.72 5.63
C HIS A 115 -2.54 18.12 6.88
N ASP A 116 -3.45 17.16 6.72
CA ASP A 116 -4.30 16.69 7.80
C ASP A 116 -3.96 15.26 8.23
N VAL A 117 -3.86 15.06 9.55
CA VAL A 117 -3.70 13.72 10.13
C VAL A 117 -4.78 13.47 11.17
N VAL A 118 -5.57 12.42 10.95
CA VAL A 118 -6.49 11.85 11.91
C VAL A 118 -5.87 10.55 12.43
N ALA A 119 -5.57 10.51 13.71
CA ALA A 119 -5.15 9.29 14.38
C ALA A 119 -6.18 8.91 15.44
N GLY A 120 -6.64 7.66 15.40
CA GLY A 120 -7.55 7.09 16.38
C GLY A 120 -6.82 6.74 17.68
N TYR A 121 -6.76 5.46 18.03
CA TYR A 121 -6.17 5.01 19.31
C TYR A 121 -4.80 4.38 19.11
N GLY A 122 -3.77 5.04 19.61
CA GLY A 122 -2.41 4.56 19.41
C GLY A 122 -1.34 5.42 20.04
N MET A 123 -0.09 4.96 19.95
CA MET A 123 1.07 5.82 20.20
C MET A 123 1.48 6.42 18.86
N CYS A 124 1.22 7.71 18.68
CA CYS A 124 1.49 8.41 17.44
C CYS A 124 2.56 9.48 17.66
N SER A 125 3.53 9.55 16.74
CA SER A 125 4.50 10.64 16.64
C SER A 125 4.22 11.43 15.36
N PHE A 126 4.27 12.75 15.45
CA PHE A 126 4.05 13.65 14.32
C PHE A 126 5.34 14.43 14.08
N GLY A 127 5.98 14.18 12.95
CA GLY A 127 7.03 15.02 12.38
C GLY A 127 6.42 16.32 11.87
N LEU A 128 7.14 17.42 12.06
CA LEU A 128 6.80 18.77 11.59
C LEU A 128 8.01 19.34 10.86
#